data_AF-A0A3C0VSV8-F1
#
_entry.id   AF-A0A3C0VSV8-F1
#
_cell.length_a   1.000
_cell.length_b   1.000
_cell.length_c   1.000
_cell.angle_alpha   90.00
_cell.angle_beta   90.00
_cell.angle_gamma   90.00
#
_symmetry.space_group_name_H-M   'P 1'
#
loop_
_entity.id
_entity.type
_entity.pdbx_description
1 polymer ?
#
loop_
_entity_poly.entity_id
_entity_poly.type
_entity_poly.pdbx_seq_one_letter_code
_entity_poly.pdbx_strand_id
1 'polypeptide(L)'
;ISMKKFGYENIEPSKTITELNSLRDLLREYQAAKAEHDKAAENLKMFEDKTPDLEEIKNLKEPEGPESMQVNEARLASIHSQLENLSRNIEAYKRELDDFRLKKEETASYENALEIKEEEQQLIADKLDIVNKTKDFMTAAKVNLTKKYTGPITDGFNKYYKLLDKEASDDKFAFDAHINLEFAEQGSPRKPGFLSRGLRDMSGIALRMAFVDAMYQDEKPFVVFDDPYVNLDDEKLKAGLGLLEDLSKEHQIIYFTCNQLRAK
;
A
#
# COMPACT_ATOMS: atom_id res chain seq x y z
N ILE A 1 130.93 36.15 16.09
CA ILE A 1 132.16 35.47 15.65
C ILE A 1 132.02 35.21 14.16
N SER A 2 132.98 35.69 13.36
CA SER A 2 132.88 35.86 11.91
C SER A 2 132.75 34.54 11.15
N MET A 3 131.69 34.42 10.33
CA MET A 3 131.51 33.42 9.26
C MET A 3 132.47 33.65 8.07
N LYS A 4 133.74 33.95 8.35
CA LYS A 4 134.82 34.02 7.34
C LYS A 4 135.58 32.69 7.17
N LYS A 5 135.22 31.64 7.93
CA LYS A 5 136.00 30.39 8.00
C LYS A 5 135.43 29.20 7.21
N PHE A 6 134.28 29.34 6.54
CA PHE A 6 133.58 28.20 5.92
C PHE A 6 133.06 28.41 4.50
N GLY A 7 133.50 29.44 3.76
CA GLY A 7 133.35 29.45 2.29
C GLY A 7 131.94 29.30 1.73
N TYR A 8 130.90 29.70 2.48
CA TYR A 8 129.55 29.83 1.93
C TYR A 8 129.36 31.25 1.39
N GLU A 9 129.87 31.44 0.17
CA GLU A 9 129.47 32.53 -0.71
C GLU A 9 128.01 32.28 -1.17
N ASN A 10 127.17 33.32 -1.07
CA ASN A 10 125.76 33.38 -1.50
C ASN A 10 124.72 32.51 -0.76
N ILE A 11 124.03 33.08 0.24
CA ILE A 11 122.72 32.57 0.68
C ILE A 11 121.76 33.75 0.95
N GLU A 12 120.73 33.87 0.10
CA GLU A 12 119.58 34.78 0.27
C GLU A 12 118.66 34.28 1.40
N PRO A 13 118.47 35.04 2.50
CA PRO A 13 117.72 34.58 3.67
C PRO A 13 116.21 34.30 3.43
N SER A 14 115.64 34.83 2.34
CA SER A 14 114.21 34.77 2.02
C SER A 14 113.78 33.44 1.34
N LYS A 15 114.62 32.87 0.46
CA LYS A 15 114.28 31.64 -0.27
C LYS A 15 114.34 30.40 0.62
N THR A 16 115.33 30.31 1.50
CA THR A 16 115.55 29.12 2.35
C THR A 16 114.43 28.91 3.38
N ILE A 17 113.83 29.99 3.90
CA ILE A 17 112.71 29.91 4.86
C ILE A 17 111.41 29.50 4.16
N THR A 18 111.19 29.97 2.93
CA THR A 18 110.00 29.66 2.14
C THR A 18 109.99 28.19 1.70
N GLU A 19 111.14 27.65 1.30
CA GLU A 19 111.32 26.22 0.98
C GLU A 19 111.19 25.31 2.21
N LEU A 20 111.63 25.76 3.39
CA LEU A 20 111.50 24.99 4.63
C LEU A 20 110.04 24.94 5.13
N ASN A 21 109.28 26.02 4.92
CA ASN A 21 107.85 26.05 5.22
C ASN A 21 107.04 25.17 4.24
N SER A 22 107.35 25.20 2.94
CA SER A 22 106.67 24.32 1.97
C SER A 22 106.95 22.84 2.20
N LEU A 23 108.19 22.48 2.57
CA LEU A 23 108.54 21.10 2.99
C LEU A 23 107.81 20.70 4.27
N ARG A 24 107.65 21.62 5.23
CA ARG A 24 106.91 21.37 6.47
C ARG A 24 105.42 21.17 6.22
N ASP A 25 104.83 21.93 5.30
CA ASP A 25 103.42 21.79 4.91
C ASP A 25 103.19 20.48 4.15
N LEU A 26 104.08 20.11 3.20
CA LEU A 26 104.02 18.81 2.51
C LEU A 26 104.14 17.63 3.48
N LEU A 27 105.01 17.76 4.49
CA LEU A 27 105.19 16.72 5.49
C LEU A 27 103.97 16.60 6.41
N ARG A 28 103.27 17.71 6.66
CA ARG A 28 102.01 17.74 7.41
C ARG A 28 100.85 17.16 6.61
N GLU A 29 100.77 17.44 5.31
CA GLU A 29 99.80 16.81 4.39
C GLU A 29 100.05 15.30 4.25
N TYR A 30 101.31 14.88 4.09
CA TYR A 30 101.67 13.46 4.05
C TYR A 30 101.30 12.75 5.36
N GLN A 31 101.57 13.38 6.51
CA GLN A 31 101.20 12.83 7.82
C GLN A 31 99.67 12.75 8.00
N ALA A 32 98.92 13.75 7.52
CA ALA A 32 97.46 13.73 7.56
C ALA A 32 96.88 12.63 6.65
N ALA A 33 97.36 12.54 5.40
CA ALA A 33 96.94 11.52 4.45
C ALA A 33 97.31 10.11 4.94
N LYS A 34 98.48 9.95 5.57
CA LYS A 34 98.90 8.68 6.17
C LYS A 34 98.01 8.30 7.35
N ALA A 35 97.70 9.25 8.23
CA ALA A 35 96.79 9.01 9.35
C ALA A 35 95.37 8.65 8.87
N GLU A 36 94.89 9.29 7.80
CA GLU A 36 93.59 8.98 7.19
C GLU A 36 93.58 7.61 6.52
N HIS A 37 94.66 7.25 5.81
CA HIS A 37 94.85 5.91 5.25
C HIS A 37 94.89 4.84 6.35
N ASP A 38 95.65 5.06 7.42
CA ASP A 38 95.75 4.11 8.53
C ASP A 38 94.39 3.91 9.22
N LYS A 39 93.63 5.00 9.39
CA LYS A 39 92.27 4.95 9.96
C LYS A 39 91.27 4.26 9.02
N ALA A 40 91.38 4.48 7.71
CA ALA A 40 90.58 3.78 6.70
C ALA A 40 90.91 2.28 6.64
N ALA A 41 92.20 1.93 6.75
CA ALA A 41 92.66 0.54 6.80
C ALA A 41 92.18 -0.16 8.07
N GLU A 42 92.18 0.53 9.22
CA GLU A 42 91.64 0.00 10.47
C GLU A 42 90.11 -0.19 10.40
N ASN A 43 89.38 0.76 9.83
CA ASN A 43 87.94 0.62 9.58
C ASN A 43 87.61 -0.54 8.62
N LEU A 44 88.41 -0.72 7.57
CA LEU A 44 88.27 -1.84 6.64
C LEU A 44 88.49 -3.17 7.35
N LYS A 45 89.54 -3.25 8.17
CA LYS A 45 89.87 -4.45 8.95
C LYS A 45 88.80 -4.77 9.99
N MET A 46 88.26 -3.75 10.68
CA MET A 46 87.13 -3.92 11.60
C MET A 46 85.85 -4.35 10.89
N PHE A 47 85.63 -3.92 9.65
CA PHE A 47 84.50 -4.36 8.83
C PHE A 47 84.67 -5.82 8.37
N GLU A 48 85.87 -6.20 7.94
CA GLU A 48 86.20 -7.58 7.57
C GLU A 48 86.10 -8.55 8.77
N ASP A 49 86.64 -8.19 9.94
CA ASP A 49 86.61 -9.03 11.14
C ASP A 49 85.20 -9.18 11.75
N LYS A 50 84.33 -8.16 11.62
CA LYS A 50 82.95 -8.18 12.15
C LYS A 50 81.93 -8.76 11.17
N THR A 51 82.35 -9.12 9.97
CA THR A 51 81.47 -9.71 8.96
C THR A 51 82.02 -11.09 8.59
N PRO A 52 81.71 -12.14 9.40
CA PRO A 52 82.23 -13.50 9.19
C PRO A 52 81.92 -14.07 7.80
N ASP A 53 80.83 -13.59 7.19
CA ASP A 53 80.34 -14.04 5.90
C ASP A 53 80.90 -13.22 4.73
N LEU A 54 81.91 -12.35 4.92
CA LEU A 54 82.42 -11.50 3.83
C LEU A 54 83.08 -12.30 2.69
N GLU A 55 83.74 -13.41 3.03
CA GLU A 55 84.29 -14.36 2.05
C GLU A 55 83.20 -15.23 1.41
N GLU A 56 82.10 -15.51 2.13
CA GLU A 56 80.92 -16.16 1.52
C GLU A 56 80.24 -15.20 0.55
N ILE A 57 80.06 -13.92 0.90
CA ILE A 57 79.41 -12.91 0.04
C ILE A 57 80.26 -12.59 -1.20
N LYS A 58 81.59 -12.54 -1.09
CA LYS A 58 82.49 -12.38 -2.25
C LYS A 58 82.49 -13.60 -3.19
N ASN A 59 82.24 -14.79 -2.66
CA ASN A 59 82.17 -16.05 -3.42
C ASN A 59 80.75 -16.47 -3.79
N LEU A 60 79.72 -15.71 -3.39
CA LEU A 60 78.42 -15.80 -4.00
C LEU A 60 78.62 -15.45 -5.47
N LYS A 61 78.42 -16.44 -6.35
CA LYS A 61 78.18 -16.15 -7.76
C LYS A 61 77.10 -15.08 -7.80
N GLU A 62 77.32 -13.99 -8.56
CA GLU A 62 76.20 -13.16 -9.01
C GLU A 62 75.11 -14.14 -9.48
N PRO A 63 73.85 -13.98 -9.03
CA PRO A 63 72.80 -14.92 -9.39
C PRO A 63 72.85 -15.13 -10.91
N GLU A 64 73.22 -16.34 -11.34
CA GLU A 64 73.32 -16.69 -12.75
C GLU A 64 71.90 -16.64 -13.33
N GLY A 65 71.52 -15.47 -13.82
CA GLY A 65 70.23 -15.22 -14.43
C GLY A 65 69.91 -13.73 -14.57
N PRO A 66 69.83 -13.17 -15.80
CA PRO A 66 69.08 -11.93 -16.05
C PRO A 66 67.59 -12.02 -15.64
N GLU A 67 67.15 -13.17 -15.13
CA GLU A 67 65.80 -13.46 -14.63
C GLU A 67 65.54 -12.98 -13.18
N SER A 68 66.49 -12.36 -12.46
CA SER A 68 66.32 -12.14 -11.01
C SER A 68 65.65 -10.82 -10.56
N MET A 69 65.54 -9.79 -11.40
CA MET A 69 64.86 -8.53 -11.02
C MET A 69 63.72 -8.17 -11.96
N GLN A 70 63.96 -8.11 -13.27
CA GLN A 70 62.94 -7.73 -14.25
C GLN A 70 61.77 -8.72 -14.32
N VAL A 71 62.04 -10.03 -14.20
CA VAL A 71 60.98 -11.06 -14.17
C VAL A 71 60.17 -10.99 -12.87
N ASN A 72 60.83 -10.69 -11.75
CA ASN A 72 60.16 -10.51 -10.46
C ASN A 72 59.33 -9.23 -10.41
N GLU A 73 59.82 -8.12 -10.99
CA GLU A 73 59.09 -6.87 -11.18
C GLU A 73 57.88 -7.06 -12.11
N ALA A 74 58.05 -7.79 -13.22
CA ALA A 74 56.94 -8.12 -14.12
C ALA A 74 55.89 -9.01 -13.43
N ARG A 75 56.32 -9.97 -12.61
CA ARG A 75 55.44 -10.83 -11.82
C ARG A 75 54.72 -10.04 -10.73
N LEU A 76 55.40 -9.12 -10.05
CA LEU A 76 54.81 -8.19 -9.08
C LEU A 76 53.78 -7.28 -9.75
N ALA A 77 54.07 -6.72 -10.92
CA ALA A 77 53.13 -5.89 -11.68
C ALA A 77 51.89 -6.70 -12.12
N SER A 78 52.08 -7.94 -12.56
CA SER A 78 50.99 -8.85 -12.91
C SER A 78 50.10 -9.18 -11.70
N ILE A 79 50.70 -9.49 -10.55
CA ILE A 79 49.98 -9.76 -9.30
C ILE A 79 49.23 -8.51 -8.83
N HIS A 80 49.84 -7.31 -8.89
CA HIS A 80 49.16 -6.06 -8.56
C HIS A 80 47.96 -5.80 -9.46
N SER A 81 48.11 -6.01 -10.77
CA SER A 81 46.99 -5.87 -11.72
C SER A 81 45.86 -6.87 -11.43
N GLN A 82 46.21 -8.12 -11.07
CA GLN A 82 45.21 -9.11 -10.64
C GLN A 82 44.53 -8.69 -9.33
N LEU A 83 45.27 -8.12 -8.38
CA LEU A 83 44.76 -7.66 -7.09
C LEU A 83 43.81 -6.45 -7.29
N GLU A 84 44.15 -5.51 -8.18
CA GLU A 84 43.28 -4.41 -8.57
C GLU A 84 42.01 -4.90 -9.28
N ASN A 85 42.13 -5.88 -10.18
CA ASN A 85 40.97 -6.48 -10.85
C ASN A 85 40.05 -7.20 -9.86
N LEU A 86 40.63 -7.99 -8.95
CA LEU A 86 39.88 -8.66 -7.89
C LEU A 86 39.21 -7.64 -6.96
N SER A 87 39.90 -6.56 -6.60
CA SER A 87 39.35 -5.50 -5.76
C SER A 87 38.15 -4.81 -6.44
N ARG A 88 38.27 -4.48 -7.73
CA ARG A 88 37.16 -3.94 -8.52
C ARG A 88 35.97 -4.90 -8.60
N ASN A 89 36.24 -6.19 -8.80
CA ASN A 89 35.18 -7.20 -8.82
C ASN A 89 34.50 -7.35 -7.46
N ILE A 90 35.26 -7.33 -6.36
CA ILE A 90 34.71 -7.35 -5.00
C ILE A 90 33.80 -6.15 -4.75
N GLU A 91 34.20 -4.95 -5.19
CA GLU A 91 33.35 -3.75 -5.09
C GLU A 91 32.07 -3.87 -5.93
N ALA A 92 32.17 -4.40 -7.16
CA ALA A 92 31.03 -4.64 -8.02
C ALA A 92 30.04 -5.64 -7.38
N TYR A 93 30.54 -6.77 -6.91
CA TYR A 93 29.71 -7.79 -6.24
C TYR A 93 29.09 -7.29 -4.93
N LYS A 94 29.78 -6.42 -4.18
CA LYS A 94 29.17 -5.77 -3.00
C LYS A 94 27.99 -4.90 -3.38
N ARG A 95 28.10 -4.08 -4.42
CA ARG A 95 27.00 -3.24 -4.90
C ARG A 95 25.81 -4.07 -5.37
N GLU A 96 26.09 -5.14 -6.11
CA GLU A 96 25.05 -6.06 -6.58
C GLU A 96 24.35 -6.77 -5.42
N LEU A 97 25.11 -7.17 -4.40
CA LEU A 97 24.56 -7.78 -3.19
C LEU A 97 23.70 -6.80 -2.38
N ASP A 98 24.08 -5.53 -2.32
CA ASP A 98 23.25 -4.49 -1.69
C ASP A 98 21.97 -4.19 -2.49
N ASP A 99 22.02 -4.20 -3.82
CA ASP A 99 20.82 -4.11 -4.67
C ASP A 99 19.87 -5.30 -4.46
N PHE A 100 20.41 -6.52 -4.37
CA PHE A 100 19.60 -7.70 -4.06
C PHE A 100 18.99 -7.66 -2.65
N ARG A 101 19.68 -7.07 -1.67
CA ARG A 101 19.13 -6.86 -0.33
C ARG A 101 17.95 -5.90 -0.35
N LEU A 102 18.08 -4.77 -1.04
CA LEU A 102 17.00 -3.80 -1.21
C LEU A 102 15.78 -4.45 -1.88
N LYS A 103 15.99 -5.18 -2.97
CA LYS A 103 14.91 -5.92 -3.66
C LYS A 103 14.24 -6.95 -2.77
N LYS A 104 15.00 -7.63 -1.90
CA LYS A 104 14.45 -8.59 -0.94
C LYS A 104 13.56 -7.90 0.09
N GLU A 105 13.98 -6.75 0.62
CA GLU A 105 13.17 -5.93 1.54
C GLU A 105 11.89 -5.43 0.86
N GLU A 106 11.99 -4.97 -0.38
CA GLU A 106 10.83 -4.53 -1.17
C GLU A 106 9.85 -5.69 -1.41
N THR A 107 10.36 -6.87 -1.79
CA THR A 107 9.55 -8.09 -1.98
C THR A 107 8.81 -8.47 -0.70
N ALA A 108 9.49 -8.46 0.45
CA ALA A 108 8.87 -8.73 1.74
C ALA A 108 7.77 -7.71 2.07
N SER A 109 7.95 -6.43 1.71
CA SER A 109 6.90 -5.42 1.87
C SER A 109 5.68 -5.72 1.00
N TYR A 110 5.86 -6.16 -0.25
CA TYR A 110 4.76 -6.52 -1.12
C TYR A 110 4.02 -7.78 -0.67
N GLU A 111 4.75 -8.78 -0.16
CA GLU A 111 4.15 -10.01 0.42
C GLU A 111 3.22 -9.66 1.59
N ASN A 112 3.68 -8.83 2.53
CA ASN A 112 2.83 -8.37 3.64
C ASN A 112 1.60 -7.58 3.15
N ALA A 113 1.77 -6.72 2.14
CA ALA A 113 0.66 -5.95 1.58
C ALA A 113 -0.36 -6.85 0.87
N LEU A 114 0.11 -7.92 0.21
CA LEU A 114 -0.75 -8.91 -0.44
C LEU A 114 -1.56 -9.68 0.59
N GLU A 115 -0.95 -10.15 1.68
CA GLU A 115 -1.62 -10.88 2.77
C GLU A 115 -2.78 -10.06 3.34
N ILE A 116 -2.54 -8.79 3.67
CA ILE A 116 -3.60 -7.87 4.16
C ILE A 116 -4.73 -7.73 3.12
N LYS A 117 -4.39 -7.64 1.83
CA LYS A 117 -5.39 -7.49 0.76
C LYS A 117 -6.20 -8.76 0.53
N GLU A 118 -5.59 -9.94 0.69
CA GLU A 118 -6.28 -11.23 0.62
C GLU A 118 -7.25 -11.40 1.79
N GLU A 119 -6.87 -10.99 3.01
CA GLU A 119 -7.77 -10.97 4.17
C GLU A 119 -8.95 -10.02 3.96
N GLU A 120 -8.71 -8.80 3.47
CA GLU A 120 -9.76 -7.85 3.13
C GLU A 120 -10.71 -8.41 2.06
N GLN A 121 -10.15 -9.06 1.03
CA GLN A 121 -10.94 -9.67 -0.05
C GLN A 121 -11.83 -10.79 0.49
N GLN A 122 -11.31 -11.66 1.36
CA GLN A 122 -12.08 -12.75 1.96
C GLN A 122 -13.23 -12.20 2.81
N LEU A 123 -12.95 -11.18 3.63
CA LEU A 123 -13.97 -10.55 4.46
C LEU A 123 -15.09 -9.89 3.64
N ILE A 124 -14.75 -9.30 2.49
CA ILE A 124 -15.74 -8.75 1.55
C ILE A 124 -16.55 -9.88 0.89
N ALA A 125 -15.91 -10.98 0.51
CA ALA A 125 -16.58 -12.12 -0.10
C ALA A 125 -17.62 -12.73 0.85
N ASP A 126 -17.27 -12.90 2.12
CA ASP A 126 -18.19 -13.43 3.15
C ASP A 126 -19.39 -12.49 3.38
N LYS A 127 -19.15 -11.17 3.41
CA LYS A 127 -20.22 -10.17 3.51
C LYS A 127 -21.16 -10.23 2.29
N LEU A 128 -20.60 -10.38 1.10
CA LEU A 128 -21.37 -10.48 -0.13
C LEU A 128 -22.25 -11.73 -0.16
N ASP A 129 -21.75 -12.86 0.33
CA ASP A 129 -22.53 -14.09 0.49
C ASP A 129 -23.73 -13.89 1.44
N ILE A 130 -23.50 -13.29 2.62
CA ILE A 130 -24.58 -12.99 3.58
C ILE A 130 -25.64 -12.07 2.96
N VAL A 131 -25.21 -11.02 2.25
CA VAL A 131 -26.14 -10.07 1.60
C VAL A 131 -26.96 -10.75 0.52
N ASN A 132 -26.35 -11.60 -0.31
CA ASN A 132 -27.06 -12.33 -1.36
C ASN A 132 -28.06 -13.32 -0.79
N LYS A 133 -27.67 -14.12 0.21
CA LYS A 133 -28.59 -15.03 0.90
C LYS A 133 -29.76 -14.26 1.53
N THR A 134 -29.48 -13.13 2.18
CA THR A 134 -30.52 -12.28 2.77
C THR A 134 -31.49 -11.78 1.70
N LYS A 135 -30.97 -11.29 0.56
CA LYS A 135 -31.79 -10.87 -0.57
C LYS A 135 -32.68 -12.00 -1.06
N ASP A 136 -32.14 -13.19 -1.26
CA ASP A 136 -32.90 -14.34 -1.75
C ASP A 136 -34.01 -14.74 -0.78
N PHE A 137 -33.71 -14.79 0.53
CA PHE A 137 -34.71 -15.02 1.58
C PHE A 137 -35.81 -13.96 1.57
N MET A 138 -35.45 -12.67 1.48
CA MET A 138 -36.43 -11.58 1.43
C MET A 138 -37.27 -11.63 0.16
N THR A 139 -36.68 -11.95 -1.00
CA THR A 139 -37.41 -12.11 -2.26
C THR A 139 -38.38 -13.29 -2.18
N ALA A 140 -37.94 -14.43 -1.65
CA ALA A 140 -38.82 -15.59 -1.46
C ALA A 140 -39.97 -15.28 -0.48
N ALA A 141 -39.67 -14.60 0.64
CA ALA A 141 -40.68 -14.17 1.60
C ALA A 141 -41.69 -13.21 0.97
N LYS A 142 -41.24 -12.24 0.16
CA LYS A 142 -42.12 -11.33 -0.59
C LYS A 142 -43.05 -12.09 -1.53
N VAL A 143 -42.52 -13.01 -2.34
CA VAL A 143 -43.32 -13.81 -3.28
C VAL A 143 -44.36 -14.66 -2.54
N ASN A 144 -43.98 -15.29 -1.43
CA ASN A 144 -44.89 -16.07 -0.61
C ASN A 144 -45.99 -15.22 0.02
N LEU A 145 -45.65 -14.02 0.49
CA LEU A 145 -46.61 -13.07 1.06
C LEU A 145 -47.62 -12.61 0.00
N THR A 146 -47.14 -12.18 -1.17
CA THR A 146 -48.01 -11.84 -2.30
C THR A 146 -48.95 -13.00 -2.62
N LYS A 147 -48.41 -14.21 -2.83
CA LYS A 147 -49.22 -15.38 -3.19
C LYS A 147 -50.29 -15.70 -2.15
N LYS A 148 -49.98 -15.54 -0.86
CA LYS A 148 -50.91 -15.82 0.25
C LYS A 148 -52.06 -14.80 0.32
N TYR A 149 -51.78 -13.52 0.10
CA TYR A 149 -52.74 -12.45 0.37
C TYR A 149 -53.41 -11.83 -0.86
N THR A 150 -52.87 -11.97 -2.09
CA THR A 150 -53.48 -11.37 -3.29
C THR A 150 -54.93 -11.80 -3.49
N GLY A 151 -55.25 -13.09 -3.34
CA GLY A 151 -56.62 -13.59 -3.46
C GLY A 151 -57.55 -12.95 -2.40
N PRO A 152 -57.28 -13.16 -1.10
CA PRO A 152 -58.09 -12.57 -0.02
C PRO A 152 -58.26 -11.04 -0.11
N ILE A 153 -57.21 -10.32 -0.49
CA ILE A 153 -57.28 -8.86 -0.68
C ILE A 153 -58.16 -8.49 -1.88
N THR A 154 -58.05 -9.22 -3.00
CA THR A 154 -58.89 -8.97 -4.18
C THR A 154 -60.37 -9.21 -3.85
N ASP A 155 -60.67 -10.31 -3.17
CA ASP A 155 -62.04 -10.67 -2.77
C ASP A 155 -62.61 -9.65 -1.77
N GLY A 156 -61.83 -9.29 -0.75
CA GLY A 156 -62.20 -8.28 0.24
C GLY A 156 -62.39 -6.90 -0.39
N PHE A 157 -61.51 -6.51 -1.31
CA PHE A 157 -61.62 -5.24 -2.02
C PHE A 157 -62.92 -5.18 -2.82
N ASN A 158 -63.23 -6.22 -3.59
CA ASN A 158 -64.46 -6.29 -4.38
C ASN A 158 -65.71 -6.28 -3.48
N LYS A 159 -65.69 -7.01 -2.35
CA LYS A 159 -66.74 -6.97 -1.32
C LYS A 159 -67.02 -5.53 -0.85
N TYR A 160 -66.00 -4.81 -0.41
CA TYR A 160 -66.18 -3.46 0.16
C TYR A 160 -66.45 -2.40 -0.90
N TYR A 161 -65.82 -2.50 -2.08
CA TYR A 161 -66.04 -1.54 -3.15
C TYR A 161 -67.48 -1.62 -3.68
N LYS A 162 -68.05 -2.82 -3.79
CA LYS A 162 -69.45 -3.02 -4.23
C LYS A 162 -70.48 -2.47 -3.25
N LEU A 163 -70.15 -2.39 -1.96
CA LEU A 163 -70.99 -1.71 -0.96
C LEU A 163 -70.98 -0.18 -1.15
N LEU A 164 -69.85 0.37 -1.61
CA LEU A 164 -69.69 1.79 -1.88
C LEU A 164 -70.25 2.22 -3.25
N ASP A 165 -70.18 1.34 -4.25
CA ASP A 165 -70.59 1.58 -5.63
C ASP A 165 -71.28 0.32 -6.20
N LYS A 166 -72.61 0.26 -6.08
CA LYS A 166 -73.40 -0.94 -6.45
C LYS A 166 -73.45 -1.20 -7.96
N GLU A 167 -73.19 -0.18 -8.76
CA GLU A 167 -73.19 -0.27 -10.23
C GLU A 167 -71.81 -0.62 -10.79
N ALA A 168 -70.78 -0.72 -9.94
CA ALA A 168 -69.45 -1.07 -10.36
C ALA A 168 -69.40 -2.51 -10.92
N SER A 169 -68.77 -2.64 -12.09
CA SER A 169 -68.37 -3.94 -12.63
C SER A 169 -67.31 -4.58 -11.74
N ASP A 170 -67.40 -5.90 -11.56
CA ASP A 170 -66.41 -6.69 -10.81
C ASP A 170 -65.02 -6.65 -11.50
N ASP A 171 -64.96 -6.40 -12.82
CA ASP A 171 -63.71 -6.30 -13.60
C ASP A 171 -63.10 -4.88 -13.64
N LYS A 172 -63.70 -3.92 -12.92
CA LYS A 172 -63.25 -2.52 -12.95
C LYS A 172 -61.87 -2.35 -12.32
N PHE A 173 -61.52 -3.19 -11.34
CA PHE A 173 -60.28 -3.12 -10.59
C PHE A 173 -59.58 -4.46 -10.56
N ALA A 174 -58.25 -4.43 -10.57
CA ALA A 174 -57.41 -5.60 -10.45
C ALA A 174 -56.18 -5.29 -9.59
N PHE A 175 -55.53 -6.33 -9.08
CA PHE A 175 -54.25 -6.20 -8.40
C PHE A 175 -53.14 -6.84 -9.24
N ASP A 176 -52.01 -6.15 -9.37
CA ASP A 176 -50.82 -6.72 -10.00
C ASP A 176 -50.13 -7.74 -9.07
N ALA A 177 -49.04 -8.35 -9.56
CA ALA A 177 -48.21 -9.29 -8.80
C ALA A 177 -47.49 -8.67 -7.57
N HIS A 178 -47.70 -7.39 -7.30
CA HIS A 178 -47.14 -6.66 -6.17
C HIS A 178 -48.24 -6.04 -5.28
N ILE A 179 -49.51 -6.41 -5.49
CA ILE A 179 -50.68 -5.87 -4.75
C ILE A 179 -50.84 -4.36 -5.01
N ASN A 180 -50.42 -3.87 -6.17
CA ASN A 180 -50.80 -2.54 -6.62
C ASN A 180 -52.17 -2.61 -7.27
N LEU A 181 -53.09 -1.76 -6.79
CA LEU A 181 -54.39 -1.58 -7.42
C LEU A 181 -54.21 -0.97 -8.81
N GLU A 182 -54.85 -1.56 -9.81
CA GLU A 182 -55.01 -1.04 -11.17
C GLU A 182 -56.50 -0.98 -11.49
N PHE A 183 -56.89 -0.07 -12.38
CA PHE A 183 -58.26 0.01 -12.87
C PHE A 183 -58.32 -0.07 -14.39
N ALA A 184 -59.35 -0.71 -14.91
CA ALA A 184 -59.56 -0.87 -16.35
C ALA A 184 -60.18 0.41 -16.95
N GLU A 185 -59.49 1.04 -17.89
CA GLU A 185 -60.01 2.19 -18.64
C GLU A 185 -59.66 2.04 -20.13
N GLN A 186 -60.69 2.06 -20.99
CA GLN A 186 -60.53 1.87 -22.44
C GLN A 186 -59.73 0.61 -22.82
N GLY A 187 -59.88 -0.47 -22.06
CA GLY A 187 -59.19 -1.73 -22.30
C GLY A 187 -57.71 -1.75 -21.89
N SER A 188 -57.22 -0.73 -21.19
CA SER A 188 -55.86 -0.70 -20.63
C SER A 188 -55.87 -0.51 -19.11
N PRO A 189 -54.99 -1.20 -18.37
CA PRO A 189 -54.83 -0.97 -16.94
C PRO A 189 -54.21 0.41 -16.68
N ARG A 190 -54.79 1.15 -15.74
CA ARG A 190 -54.35 2.48 -15.30
C ARG A 190 -54.08 2.48 -13.81
N LYS A 191 -53.12 3.32 -13.40
CA LYS A 191 -52.78 3.51 -11.98
C LYS A 191 -53.84 4.38 -11.27
N PRO A 192 -54.17 4.14 -9.99
CA PRO A 192 -55.23 4.86 -9.27
C PRO A 192 -55.05 6.38 -9.21
N GLY A 193 -53.85 6.91 -9.48
CA GLY A 193 -53.58 8.34 -9.59
C GLY A 193 -54.46 9.06 -10.61
N PHE A 194 -54.94 8.37 -11.64
CA PHE A 194 -55.84 8.92 -12.67
C PHE A 194 -57.33 8.95 -12.25
N LEU A 195 -57.70 8.32 -11.14
CA LEU A 195 -59.07 8.38 -10.61
C LEU A 195 -59.38 9.77 -10.03
N SER A 196 -60.66 10.12 -10.04
CA SER A 196 -61.16 11.29 -9.31
C SER A 196 -60.88 11.15 -7.81
N ARG A 197 -60.79 12.27 -7.09
CA ARG A 197 -60.50 12.27 -5.64
C ARG A 197 -61.46 11.36 -4.86
N GLY A 198 -62.77 11.46 -5.11
CA GLY A 198 -63.77 10.62 -4.46
C GLY A 198 -63.59 9.12 -4.76
N LEU A 199 -63.31 8.75 -6.01
CA LEU A 199 -63.06 7.34 -6.36
C LEU A 199 -61.77 6.80 -5.74
N ARG A 200 -60.73 7.64 -5.62
CA ARG A 200 -59.50 7.26 -4.90
C ARG A 200 -59.77 7.01 -3.43
N ASP A 201 -60.57 7.85 -2.78
CA ASP A 201 -60.91 7.69 -1.37
C ASP A 201 -61.74 6.43 -1.14
N MET A 202 -62.76 6.18 -1.98
CA MET A 202 -63.56 4.95 -1.93
C MET A 202 -62.70 3.70 -2.13
N SER A 203 -61.85 3.69 -3.16
CA SER A 203 -60.94 2.58 -3.43
C SER A 203 -59.95 2.38 -2.27
N GLY A 204 -59.45 3.48 -1.69
CA GLY A 204 -58.54 3.44 -0.55
C GLY A 204 -59.19 2.88 0.71
N ILE A 205 -60.46 3.21 0.97
CA ILE A 205 -61.23 2.65 2.08
C ILE A 205 -61.46 1.15 1.87
N ALA A 206 -61.96 0.77 0.68
CA ALA A 206 -62.19 -0.64 0.34
C ALA A 206 -60.92 -1.48 0.47
N LEU A 207 -59.79 -0.97 -0.03
CA LEU A 207 -58.49 -1.63 0.07
C LEU A 207 -58.02 -1.80 1.53
N ARG A 208 -58.10 -0.75 2.34
CA ARG A 208 -57.69 -0.84 3.76
C ARG A 208 -58.54 -1.84 4.52
N MET A 209 -59.85 -1.87 4.28
CA MET A 209 -60.73 -2.85 4.91
C MET A 209 -60.42 -4.28 4.41
N ALA A 210 -60.13 -4.45 3.12
CA ALA A 210 -59.69 -5.74 2.58
C ALA A 210 -58.39 -6.24 3.25
N PHE A 211 -57.46 -5.32 3.54
CA PHE A 211 -56.26 -5.65 4.31
C PHE A 211 -56.58 -6.06 5.75
N VAL A 212 -57.52 -5.39 6.41
CA VAL A 212 -57.96 -5.77 7.76
C VAL A 212 -58.50 -7.20 7.75
N ASP A 213 -59.42 -7.53 6.84
CA ASP A 213 -59.99 -8.88 6.69
C ASP A 213 -58.91 -9.93 6.35
N ALA A 214 -57.97 -9.58 5.47
CA ALA A 214 -56.93 -10.52 5.03
C ALA A 214 -55.85 -10.78 6.09
N MET A 215 -55.50 -9.76 6.89
CA MET A 215 -54.43 -9.85 7.88
C MET A 215 -54.91 -10.36 9.24
N TYR A 216 -56.13 -10.01 9.64
CA TYR A 216 -56.68 -10.33 10.96
C TYR A 216 -57.86 -11.31 10.80
N GLN A 217 -57.52 -12.59 10.64
CA GLN A 217 -58.54 -13.64 10.44
C GLN A 217 -59.25 -14.03 11.75
N ASP A 218 -58.49 -14.10 12.85
CA ASP A 218 -58.99 -14.52 14.17
C ASP A 218 -59.29 -13.33 15.09
N GLU A 219 -58.67 -12.17 14.81
CA GLU A 219 -58.79 -10.96 15.61
C GLU A 219 -59.69 -9.94 14.91
N LYS A 220 -60.36 -9.09 15.70
CA LYS A 220 -61.19 -8.00 15.17
C LYS A 220 -60.72 -6.66 15.74
N PRO A 221 -59.68 -6.04 15.14
CA PRO A 221 -59.22 -4.75 15.60
C PRO A 221 -60.32 -3.70 15.43
N PHE A 222 -60.35 -2.72 16.34
CA PHE A 222 -61.18 -1.53 16.14
C PHE A 222 -60.62 -0.70 14.98
N VAL A 223 -61.50 -0.05 14.23
CA VAL A 223 -61.12 0.77 13.07
C VAL A 223 -61.45 2.23 13.35
N VAL A 224 -60.46 3.09 13.15
CA VAL A 224 -60.62 4.53 13.29
C VAL A 224 -60.74 5.17 11.90
N PHE A 225 -61.83 5.90 11.69
CA PHE A 225 -62.09 6.67 10.50
C PHE A 225 -62.06 8.16 10.85
N ASP A 226 -61.13 8.92 10.26
CA ASP A 226 -61.02 10.37 10.43
C ASP A 226 -61.36 11.09 9.12
N ASP A 227 -62.54 11.72 9.08
CA ASP A 227 -63.11 12.39 7.90
C ASP A 227 -62.96 11.64 6.55
N PRO A 228 -63.25 10.32 6.50
CA PRO A 228 -62.93 9.47 5.35
C PRO A 228 -63.70 9.81 4.06
N TYR A 229 -64.80 10.55 4.17
CA TYR A 229 -65.72 10.78 3.05
C TYR A 229 -65.66 12.20 2.50
N VAL A 230 -64.71 13.04 2.94
CA VAL A 230 -64.66 14.49 2.63
C VAL A 230 -64.87 14.82 1.15
N ASN A 231 -64.33 14.00 0.24
CA ASN A 231 -64.40 14.21 -1.21
C ASN A 231 -65.57 13.50 -1.93
N LEU A 232 -66.53 12.93 -1.20
CA LEU A 232 -67.70 12.24 -1.78
C LEU A 232 -68.86 13.21 -2.04
N ASP A 233 -69.61 12.94 -3.09
CA ASP A 233 -70.92 13.56 -3.37
C ASP A 233 -72.02 12.95 -2.49
N ASP A 234 -73.22 13.54 -2.48
CA ASP A 234 -74.30 13.15 -1.56
C ASP A 234 -74.76 11.70 -1.74
N GLU A 235 -74.75 11.18 -2.98
CA GLU A 235 -75.12 9.79 -3.26
C GLU A 235 -74.07 8.82 -2.71
N LYS A 236 -72.79 9.07 -2.98
CA LYS A 236 -71.68 8.24 -2.46
C LYS A 236 -71.50 8.38 -0.96
N LEU A 237 -71.80 9.55 -0.39
CA LEU A 237 -71.79 9.75 1.06
C LEU A 237 -72.81 8.84 1.74
N LYS A 238 -74.04 8.75 1.20
CA LYS A 238 -75.06 7.81 1.73
C LYS A 238 -74.56 6.36 1.67
N ALA A 239 -73.93 5.96 0.56
CA ALA A 239 -73.34 4.63 0.43
C ALA A 239 -72.19 4.42 1.44
N GLY A 240 -71.33 5.41 1.64
CA GLY A 240 -70.25 5.39 2.64
C GLY A 240 -70.77 5.26 4.09
N LEU A 241 -71.81 6.01 4.45
CA LEU A 241 -72.44 5.87 5.77
C LEU A 241 -73.12 4.51 5.96
N GLY A 242 -73.69 3.94 4.90
CA GLY A 242 -74.19 2.56 4.89
C GLY A 242 -73.07 1.53 5.07
N LEU A 243 -71.91 1.75 4.44
CA LEU A 243 -70.73 0.91 4.68
C LEU A 243 -70.33 0.94 6.17
N LEU A 244 -70.33 2.10 6.83
CA LEU A 244 -70.04 2.18 8.26
C LEU A 244 -71.03 1.37 9.12
N GLU A 245 -72.30 1.24 8.71
CA GLU A 245 -73.28 0.35 9.37
C GLU A 245 -72.96 -1.11 9.22
N ASP A 246 -72.58 -1.50 8.01
CA ASP A 246 -72.25 -2.88 7.74
C ASP A 246 -70.96 -3.27 8.45
N LEU A 247 -69.97 -2.38 8.46
CA LEU A 247 -68.72 -2.57 9.18
C LEU A 247 -68.92 -2.62 10.70
N SER A 248 -69.82 -1.81 11.27
CA SER A 248 -70.04 -1.79 12.72
C SER A 248 -70.68 -3.06 13.27
N LYS A 249 -71.24 -3.91 12.41
CA LYS A 249 -71.73 -5.25 12.79
C LYS A 249 -70.60 -6.22 13.10
N GLU A 250 -69.43 -6.01 12.49
CA GLU A 250 -68.29 -6.92 12.60
C GLU A 250 -67.14 -6.31 13.41
N HIS A 251 -66.91 -5.00 13.28
CA HIS A 251 -65.81 -4.27 13.91
C HIS A 251 -66.31 -3.16 14.82
N GLN A 252 -65.55 -2.86 15.88
CA GLN A 252 -65.75 -1.62 16.60
C GLN A 252 -65.25 -0.45 15.75
N ILE A 253 -66.12 0.52 15.46
CA ILE A 253 -65.79 1.69 14.63
C ILE A 253 -65.75 2.96 15.48
N ILE A 254 -64.66 3.72 15.35
CA ILE A 254 -64.52 5.08 15.90
C ILE A 254 -64.50 6.04 14.70
N TYR A 255 -65.55 6.84 14.56
CA TYR A 255 -65.74 7.74 13.41
C TYR A 255 -65.66 9.20 13.86
N PHE A 256 -64.70 9.94 13.31
CA PHE A 256 -64.55 11.37 13.47
C PHE A 256 -65.01 12.09 12.21
N THR A 257 -65.81 13.14 12.37
CA THR A 257 -66.11 14.06 11.27
C THR A 257 -66.32 15.48 11.73
N CYS A 258 -65.90 16.43 10.89
CA CYS A 258 -66.08 17.86 11.12
C CYS A 258 -67.39 18.44 10.55
N ASN A 259 -68.23 17.63 9.88
CA ASN A 259 -69.46 18.10 9.22
C ASN A 259 -70.70 17.39 9.76
N GLN A 260 -71.69 18.15 10.25
CA GLN A 260 -72.94 17.61 10.79
C GLN A 260 -73.77 16.81 9.77
N LEU A 261 -73.68 17.11 8.48
CA LEU A 261 -74.37 16.33 7.42
C LEU A 261 -73.74 14.95 7.20
N ARG A 262 -72.53 14.74 7.74
CA ARG A 262 -71.76 13.49 7.69
C ARG A 262 -71.73 12.81 9.05
N ALA A 263 -72.09 13.55 10.10
CA ALA A 263 -72.31 13.01 11.42
C ALA A 263 -73.51 12.07 11.37
N LYS A 264 -73.35 10.95 12.05
CA LYS A 264 -74.32 9.88 12.08
C LYS A 264 -74.85 9.71 13.49
#